data_AF-G4YU02-F1
#
_entry.id   AF-G4YU02-F1
#
_cell.length_a   1.000
_cell.length_b   1.000
_cell.length_c   1.000
_cell.angle_alpha   90.00
_cell.angle_beta   90.00
_cell.angle_gamma   90.00
#
_symmetry.space_group_name_H-M   'P 1'
#
loop_
_entity.id
_entity.type
_entity.pdbx_description
1 polymer ?
#
loop_
_entity_poly.entity_id
_entity_poly.type
_entity_poly.pdbx_seq_one_letter_code
_entity_poly.pdbx_strand_id
1 'polypeptide(L)'
;MPSPSHLRLALLTEERDIQRVAALEAASYPADEAASESGIRFRQQNAGAFFWAAYLPTNGDSETLVGFVNGTLTARHELDDESMSQHDPHGSLLCIHSVVVDPAFRRRGLAAQMLKRYVRLVCDLQPQVTRIMMIAKAYLVKFYVGCGFSVTRLSPVVHGQDPWFELELDCQAARCPPMIQVDAFTSEAFQGNPAAVVLLSPAAFHKPEATQWMQRVAIENNLSETAYAAPRGRDAKSSEDVVEYDLRWFTPGAEVKLCGHATLSTAFALHDAGHVTTSHTLHFHTLSGVLVCRFEVQPDTQKLLVLMDFPEQPAEPVEPNFPMDEVASALGVQREAIVDVKQATTDLLVRLQPEAFATIKPNFVQLGEFDVRGFAVTAEMVQDSASNVDIQSRFFGPRVGVNEDPVTGSAHCALGPYWAPLLKKTTIRAQQFTPVRGGFITLDLVAAGAGRVLLKGEGVVVLRGKLASSP
;
A
#
# COMPACT_ATOMS: atom_id res chain seq x y z
N MET A 1 15.97 -18.17 4.55
CA MET A 1 16.93 -17.59 3.57
C MET A 1 17.44 -16.29 4.16
N PRO A 2 18.72 -15.91 4.01
CA PRO A 2 19.18 -14.61 4.50
C PRO A 2 18.38 -13.52 3.80
N SER A 3 17.93 -12.51 4.56
CA SER A 3 17.31 -11.30 4.04
C SER A 3 18.17 -10.75 2.88
N PRO A 4 17.59 -10.38 1.73
CA PRO A 4 18.36 -9.78 0.65
C PRO A 4 19.00 -8.50 1.19
N SER A 5 20.33 -8.49 1.30
CA SER A 5 21.09 -7.28 1.56
C SER A 5 20.61 -6.20 0.59
N HIS A 6 20.08 -5.10 1.14
CA HIS A 6 19.38 -4.08 0.36
C HIS A 6 20.33 -3.49 -0.69
N LEU A 7 20.17 -3.89 -1.95
CA LEU A 7 20.90 -3.33 -3.08
C LEU A 7 20.60 -1.83 -3.19
N ARG A 8 21.55 -0.97 -2.85
CA ARG A 8 21.41 0.50 -2.96
C ARG A 8 21.73 0.92 -4.40
N LEU A 9 20.92 1.83 -4.95
CA LEU A 9 21.24 2.49 -6.21
C LEU A 9 21.56 3.96 -5.95
N ALA A 10 22.59 4.48 -6.60
CA ALA A 10 22.95 5.89 -6.59
C ALA A 10 23.45 6.35 -7.96
N LEU A 11 23.36 7.66 -8.23
CA LEU A 11 23.99 8.26 -9.39
C LEU A 11 25.51 8.07 -9.32
N LEU A 12 26.14 7.81 -10.47
CA LEU A 12 27.58 7.64 -10.56
C LEU A 12 28.28 9.01 -10.54
N THR A 13 28.85 9.40 -9.40
CA THR A 13 29.51 10.71 -9.22
C THR A 13 31.00 10.63 -8.91
N GLU A 14 31.45 9.55 -8.27
CA GLU A 14 32.83 9.42 -7.78
C GLU A 14 33.79 8.92 -8.87
N GLU A 15 34.94 9.59 -9.02
CA GLU A 15 35.94 9.26 -10.04
C GLU A 15 36.47 7.82 -9.92
N ARG A 16 36.66 7.34 -8.69
CA ARG A 16 37.05 5.95 -8.42
C ARG A 16 36.03 4.95 -8.97
N ASP A 17 34.74 5.25 -8.82
CA ASP A 17 33.67 4.36 -9.27
C ASP A 17 33.51 4.43 -10.79
N ILE A 18 33.75 5.58 -11.42
CA ILE A 18 33.78 5.72 -12.89
C ILE A 18 34.83 4.79 -13.50
N GLN A 19 36.04 4.77 -12.95
CA GLN A 19 37.11 3.86 -13.40
C GLN A 19 36.72 2.40 -13.20
N ARG A 20 36.10 2.06 -12.05
CA ARG A 20 35.62 0.70 -11.78
C ARG A 20 34.54 0.28 -12.78
N VAL A 21 33.59 1.14 -13.08
CA VAL A 21 32.51 0.90 -14.04
C VAL A 21 33.05 0.69 -15.44
N ALA A 22 34.03 1.49 -15.89
CA ALA A 22 34.68 1.28 -17.19
C ALA A 22 35.39 -0.09 -17.26
N ALA A 23 36.06 -0.50 -16.19
CA ALA A 23 36.67 -1.84 -16.13
C ALA A 23 35.62 -2.97 -16.14
N LEU A 24 34.48 -2.78 -15.47
CA LEU A 24 33.37 -3.74 -15.48
C LEU A 24 32.70 -3.85 -16.84
N GLU A 25 32.54 -2.75 -17.57
CA GLU A 25 32.04 -2.71 -18.95
C GLU A 25 32.94 -3.54 -19.86
N ALA A 26 34.24 -3.22 -19.88
CA ALA A 26 35.23 -3.90 -20.72
C ALA A 26 35.34 -5.41 -20.42
N ALA A 27 35.09 -5.82 -19.17
CA ALA A 27 35.09 -7.22 -18.77
C ALA A 27 33.77 -7.95 -19.08
N SER A 28 32.68 -7.23 -19.37
CA SER A 28 31.33 -7.81 -19.53
C SER A 28 30.88 -7.98 -20.97
N TYR A 29 31.52 -7.27 -21.91
CA TYR A 29 31.21 -7.30 -23.32
C TYR A 29 32.46 -7.63 -24.17
N PRO A 30 32.31 -8.23 -25.36
CA PRO A 30 33.37 -8.30 -26.36
C PRO A 30 33.96 -6.92 -26.67
N ALA A 31 35.23 -6.86 -27.10
CA ALA A 31 35.95 -5.60 -27.29
C ALA A 31 35.33 -4.67 -28.36
N ASP A 32 34.62 -5.24 -29.34
CA ASP A 32 33.87 -4.55 -30.38
C ASP A 32 32.44 -4.12 -29.96
N GLU A 33 31.96 -4.63 -28.83
CA GLU A 33 30.65 -4.31 -28.25
C GLU A 33 30.76 -3.40 -27.01
N ALA A 34 31.88 -3.44 -26.28
CA ALA A 34 32.09 -2.72 -25.04
C ALA A 34 32.26 -1.20 -25.26
N ALA A 35 31.64 -0.37 -24.42
CA ALA A 35 31.93 1.05 -24.42
C ALA A 35 33.37 1.33 -23.96
N SER A 36 34.05 2.26 -24.63
CA SER A 36 35.35 2.76 -24.18
C SER A 36 35.21 3.54 -22.86
N GLU A 37 36.32 3.70 -22.13
CA GLU A 37 36.34 4.55 -20.93
C GLU A 37 35.89 5.98 -21.24
N SER A 38 36.29 6.53 -22.40
CA SER A 38 35.83 7.85 -22.86
C SER A 38 34.31 7.88 -23.09
N GLY A 39 33.71 6.80 -23.60
CA GLY A 39 32.26 6.67 -23.75
C GLY A 39 31.54 6.60 -22.40
N ILE A 40 32.08 5.84 -21.44
CA ILE A 40 31.55 5.80 -20.07
C ILE A 40 31.59 7.19 -19.42
N ARG A 41 32.71 7.92 -19.55
CA ARG A 41 32.84 9.29 -19.04
C ARG A 41 31.89 10.26 -19.73
N PHE A 42 31.76 10.16 -21.04
CA PHE A 42 30.80 10.97 -21.79
C PHE A 42 29.37 10.77 -21.26
N ARG A 43 28.92 9.52 -21.10
CA ARG A 43 27.57 9.23 -20.60
C ARG A 43 27.39 9.69 -19.16
N GLN A 44 28.40 9.52 -18.30
CA GLN A 44 28.34 10.00 -16.92
C GLN A 44 28.22 11.53 -16.85
N GLN A 45 28.98 12.26 -17.67
CA GLN A 45 28.99 13.73 -17.68
C GLN A 45 27.74 14.33 -18.31
N ASN A 46 27.26 13.76 -19.43
CA ASN A 46 26.18 14.35 -20.23
C ASN A 46 24.82 13.74 -19.92
N ALA A 47 24.76 12.46 -19.53
CA ALA A 47 23.54 11.70 -19.25
C ALA A 47 23.52 11.17 -17.81
N GLY A 48 24.17 11.86 -16.87
CA GLY A 48 24.36 11.40 -15.49
C GLY A 48 23.08 11.00 -14.76
N ALA A 49 21.96 11.69 -15.03
CA ALA A 49 20.63 11.35 -14.48
C ALA A 49 20.16 9.92 -14.82
N PHE A 50 20.72 9.32 -15.87
CA PHE A 50 20.43 7.96 -16.36
C PHE A 50 21.56 6.98 -16.08
N PHE A 51 22.61 7.39 -15.36
CA PHE A 51 23.76 6.56 -15.00
C PHE A 51 23.73 6.23 -13.51
N TRP A 52 23.31 5.01 -13.19
CA TRP A 52 23.16 4.54 -11.82
C TRP A 52 24.08 3.36 -11.53
N ALA A 53 24.82 3.45 -10.43
CA ALA A 53 25.61 2.37 -9.88
C ALA A 53 24.87 1.67 -8.74
N ALA A 54 25.12 0.37 -8.61
CA ALA A 54 24.52 -0.49 -7.61
C ALA A 54 25.55 -0.95 -6.57
N TYR A 55 25.18 -0.81 -5.30
CA TYR A 55 26.06 -1.03 -4.17
C TYR A 55 25.46 -2.05 -3.21
N LEU A 56 26.30 -2.95 -2.70
CA LEU A 56 25.97 -3.81 -1.56
C LEU A 56 26.72 -3.33 -0.31
N PRO A 57 26.06 -3.32 0.87
CA PRO A 57 26.75 -3.05 2.12
C PRO A 57 27.81 -4.12 2.38
N THR A 58 28.96 -3.69 2.90
CA THR A 58 30.02 -4.57 3.42
C THR A 58 30.15 -4.41 4.93
N ASN A 59 30.88 -5.31 5.60
CA ASN A 59 31.10 -5.18 7.05
C ASN A 59 31.76 -3.83 7.39
N GLY A 60 31.07 -2.98 8.16
CA GLY A 60 31.43 -1.58 8.44
C GLY A 60 30.54 -0.57 7.69
N ASP A 61 30.89 0.72 7.72
CA ASP A 61 30.16 1.78 6.99
C ASP A 61 30.55 1.87 5.50
N SER A 62 31.18 0.83 4.95
CA SER A 62 31.63 0.80 3.56
C SER A 62 30.66 0.02 2.67
N GLU A 63 30.63 0.39 1.40
CA GLU A 63 29.83 -0.28 0.38
C GLU A 63 30.71 -0.74 -0.79
N THR A 64 30.29 -1.80 -1.48
CA THR A 64 30.96 -2.31 -2.67
C THR A 64 30.08 -2.09 -3.89
N LEU A 65 30.64 -1.48 -4.94
CA LEU A 65 30.02 -1.38 -6.25
C LEU A 65 29.96 -2.78 -6.89
N VAL A 66 28.74 -3.25 -7.17
CA VAL A 66 28.46 -4.60 -7.70
C VAL A 66 27.85 -4.61 -9.10
N GLY A 67 27.48 -3.44 -9.64
CA GLY A 67 26.92 -3.33 -10.97
C GLY A 67 26.52 -1.91 -11.32
N PHE A 68 26.03 -1.70 -12.54
CA PHE A 68 25.51 -0.41 -13.00
C PHE A 68 24.52 -0.57 -14.16
N VAL A 69 23.74 0.49 -14.38
CA VAL A 69 22.91 0.71 -15.57
C VAL A 69 23.18 2.11 -16.09
N ASN A 70 23.35 2.27 -17.40
CA ASN A 70 23.48 3.57 -18.04
C ASN A 70 22.71 3.66 -19.35
N GLY A 71 22.33 4.88 -19.72
CA GLY A 71 21.59 5.17 -20.93
C GLY A 71 21.78 6.61 -21.40
N THR A 72 21.32 6.91 -22.61
CA THR A 72 21.20 8.27 -23.14
C THR A 72 19.78 8.54 -23.59
N LEU A 73 19.41 9.82 -23.68
CA LEU A 73 18.13 10.23 -24.22
C LEU A 73 18.28 10.58 -25.69
N THR A 74 17.21 10.38 -26.43
CA THR A 74 17.09 10.81 -27.82
C THR A 74 15.70 11.39 -28.09
N ALA A 75 15.63 12.37 -28.99
CA ALA A 75 14.36 12.83 -29.57
C ALA A 75 13.80 11.88 -30.63
N ARG A 76 14.57 10.87 -31.05
CA ARG A 76 14.12 9.86 -32.01
C ARG A 76 13.11 8.89 -31.41
N HIS A 77 12.41 8.18 -32.29
CA HIS A 77 11.39 7.19 -31.93
C HIS A 77 11.87 5.74 -32.05
N GLU A 78 13.03 5.50 -32.67
CA GLU A 78 13.61 4.19 -32.95
C GLU A 78 15.05 4.09 -32.45
N LEU A 79 15.52 2.85 -32.26
CA LEU A 79 16.92 2.54 -31.97
C LEU A 79 17.70 2.36 -33.27
N ASP A 80 18.60 3.30 -33.52
CA ASP A 80 19.62 3.28 -34.57
C ASP A 80 20.98 3.78 -34.02
N ASP A 81 22.04 3.68 -34.82
CA ASP A 81 23.41 4.07 -34.42
C ASP A 81 23.51 5.53 -33.94
N GLU A 82 22.71 6.43 -34.51
CA GLU A 82 22.71 7.85 -34.16
C GLU A 82 21.99 8.09 -32.82
N SER A 83 20.83 7.45 -32.61
CA SER A 83 20.11 7.47 -31.35
C SER A 83 20.93 6.90 -30.19
N MET A 84 21.86 5.98 -30.49
CA MET A 84 22.70 5.32 -29.51
C MET A 84 24.04 6.04 -29.24
N SER A 85 24.40 7.04 -30.03
CA SER A 85 25.71 7.72 -29.95
C SER A 85 25.68 9.10 -29.31
N GLN A 86 24.49 9.71 -29.18
CA GLN A 86 24.33 11.06 -28.61
C GLN A 86 23.42 11.08 -27.38
N HIS A 87 23.47 12.18 -26.64
CA HIS A 87 22.53 12.48 -25.57
C HIS A 87 21.79 13.78 -25.89
N ASP A 88 20.47 13.69 -26.01
CA ASP A 88 19.58 14.84 -26.11
C ASP A 88 18.83 15.02 -24.77
N PRO A 89 19.14 16.05 -23.97
CA PRO A 89 18.48 16.26 -22.68
C PRO A 89 16.97 16.53 -22.78
N HIS A 90 16.46 16.86 -23.97
CA HIS A 90 15.03 17.05 -24.26
C HIS A 90 14.37 15.81 -24.87
N GLY A 91 15.13 14.73 -25.07
CA GLY A 91 14.63 13.47 -25.58
C GLY A 91 13.60 12.82 -24.66
N SER A 92 12.70 12.05 -25.26
CA SER A 92 11.64 11.31 -24.54
C SER A 92 11.83 9.80 -24.55
N LEU A 93 12.77 9.31 -25.37
CA LEU A 93 13.17 7.92 -25.44
C LEU A 93 14.50 7.73 -24.71
N LEU A 94 14.51 6.86 -23.70
CA LEU A 94 15.74 6.43 -23.02
C LEU A 94 16.29 5.16 -23.65
N CYS A 95 17.48 5.26 -24.22
CA CYS A 95 18.24 4.15 -24.78
C CYS A 95 19.18 3.60 -23.71
N ILE A 96 18.91 2.41 -23.15
CA ILE A 96 19.85 1.75 -22.24
C ILE A 96 20.98 1.12 -23.04
N HIS A 97 22.21 1.47 -22.67
CA HIS A 97 23.42 0.98 -23.32
C HIS A 97 24.01 -0.24 -22.63
N SER A 98 24.05 -0.21 -21.29
CA SER A 98 24.68 -1.30 -20.53
C SER A 98 23.88 -1.61 -19.26
N VAL A 99 23.75 -2.90 -18.97
CA VAL A 99 23.22 -3.44 -17.71
C VAL A 99 24.22 -4.49 -17.23
N VAL A 100 25.08 -4.10 -16.28
CA VAL A 100 26.25 -4.90 -15.92
C VAL A 100 26.21 -5.24 -14.44
N VAL A 101 26.42 -6.52 -14.14
CA VAL A 101 26.70 -7.00 -12.78
C VAL A 101 28.10 -7.62 -12.79
N ASP A 102 28.88 -7.24 -11.79
CA ASP A 102 30.21 -7.77 -11.56
C ASP A 102 30.17 -9.32 -11.55
N PRO A 103 31.04 -10.01 -12.32
CA PRO A 103 31.09 -11.46 -12.39
C PRO A 103 31.04 -12.17 -11.03
N ALA A 104 31.68 -11.62 -9.99
CA ALA A 104 31.70 -12.22 -8.65
C ALA A 104 30.32 -12.24 -7.96
N PHE A 105 29.40 -11.38 -8.41
CA PHE A 105 28.08 -11.17 -7.82
C PHE A 105 26.92 -11.67 -8.72
N ARG A 106 27.23 -12.22 -9.90
CA ARG A 106 26.23 -12.79 -10.81
C ARG A 106 25.51 -14.00 -10.20
N ARG A 107 24.34 -14.33 -10.78
CA ARG A 107 23.45 -15.44 -10.34
C ARG A 107 22.88 -15.30 -8.92
N ARG A 108 22.88 -14.08 -8.37
CA ARG A 108 22.27 -13.74 -7.06
C ARG A 108 20.99 -12.91 -7.20
N GLY A 109 20.43 -12.78 -8.40
CA GLY A 109 19.24 -11.97 -8.68
C GLY A 109 19.47 -10.46 -8.76
N LEU A 110 20.69 -9.98 -8.53
CA LEU A 110 21.02 -8.54 -8.46
C LEU A 110 20.71 -7.77 -9.75
N ALA A 111 20.92 -8.37 -10.93
CA ALA A 111 20.62 -7.71 -12.20
C ALA A 111 19.12 -7.36 -12.32
N ALA A 112 18.24 -8.28 -11.93
CA ALA A 112 16.80 -8.05 -11.96
C ALA A 112 16.37 -7.01 -10.91
N GLN A 113 16.95 -7.06 -9.70
CA GLN A 113 16.67 -6.06 -8.66
C GLN A 113 17.11 -4.66 -9.08
N MET A 114 18.33 -4.56 -9.63
CA MET A 114 18.92 -3.33 -10.15
C MET A 114 18.06 -2.74 -11.27
N LEU A 115 17.75 -3.52 -12.31
CA LEU A 115 17.01 -3.01 -13.47
C LEU A 115 15.57 -2.61 -13.11
N LYS A 116 14.86 -3.43 -12.31
CA LYS A 116 13.51 -3.07 -11.85
C LYS A 116 13.50 -1.79 -11.02
N ARG A 117 14.50 -1.59 -10.15
CA ARG A 117 14.61 -0.37 -9.34
C ARG A 117 15.04 0.84 -10.18
N TYR A 118 15.94 0.65 -11.16
CA TYR A 118 16.31 1.67 -12.13
C TYR A 118 15.10 2.17 -12.92
N VAL A 119 14.29 1.26 -13.48
CA VAL A 119 13.07 1.63 -14.22
C VAL A 119 12.11 2.44 -13.35
N ARG A 120 11.89 2.04 -12.08
CA ARG A 120 11.06 2.82 -11.15
C ARG A 120 11.62 4.22 -10.92
N LEU A 121 12.93 4.34 -10.67
CA LEU A 121 13.59 5.64 -10.50
C LEU A 121 13.45 6.53 -11.75
N VAL A 122 13.60 5.96 -12.95
CA VAL A 122 13.38 6.71 -14.20
C VAL A 122 11.91 7.15 -14.30
N CYS A 123 10.95 6.25 -14.04
CA CYS A 123 9.54 6.59 -14.09
C CYS A 123 9.16 7.70 -13.09
N ASP A 124 9.74 7.67 -11.89
CA ASP A 124 9.43 8.60 -10.80
C ASP A 124 10.14 9.95 -10.96
N LEU A 125 11.41 9.95 -11.37
CA LEU A 125 12.25 11.15 -11.38
C LEU A 125 12.33 11.83 -12.75
N GLN A 126 11.98 11.13 -13.83
CA GLN A 126 12.15 11.59 -15.21
C GLN A 126 10.81 11.54 -15.97
N PRO A 127 9.87 12.47 -15.71
CA PRO A 127 8.53 12.46 -16.31
C PRO A 127 8.54 12.60 -17.85
N GLN A 128 9.59 13.21 -18.42
CA GLN A 128 9.78 13.35 -19.86
C GLN A 128 10.03 12.03 -20.58
N VAL A 129 10.52 11.01 -19.87
CA VAL A 129 10.77 9.69 -20.46
C VAL A 129 9.45 8.96 -20.64
N THR A 130 9.06 8.74 -21.88
CA THR A 130 7.82 8.03 -22.24
C THR A 130 8.08 6.55 -22.51
N ARG A 131 9.26 6.22 -23.04
CA ARG A 131 9.68 4.85 -23.36
C ARG A 131 11.13 4.62 -22.97
N ILE A 132 11.45 3.39 -22.58
CA ILE A 132 12.81 2.88 -22.43
C ILE A 132 13.01 1.81 -23.48
N MET A 133 14.08 1.90 -24.26
CA MET A 133 14.44 0.87 -25.23
C MET A 133 15.86 0.37 -25.03
N MET A 134 16.08 -0.87 -25.46
CA MET A 134 17.40 -1.48 -25.52
C MET A 134 17.43 -2.57 -26.57
N ILE A 135 18.64 -3.00 -26.92
CA ILE A 135 18.84 -4.23 -27.69
C ILE A 135 19.41 -5.32 -26.78
N ALA A 136 19.00 -6.58 -27.01
CA ALA A 136 19.56 -7.71 -26.28
C ALA A 136 19.74 -8.95 -27.17
N LYS A 137 20.77 -9.75 -26.86
CA LYS A 137 20.96 -11.08 -27.44
C LYS A 137 19.81 -12.01 -27.04
N ALA A 138 19.47 -12.96 -27.91
CA ALA A 138 18.33 -13.87 -27.76
C ALA A 138 18.23 -14.53 -26.37
N TYR A 139 19.37 -14.97 -25.80
CA TYR A 139 19.41 -15.66 -24.51
C TYR A 139 19.09 -14.75 -23.30
N LEU A 140 19.13 -13.42 -23.47
CA LEU A 140 18.80 -12.43 -22.44
C LEU A 140 17.35 -11.91 -22.54
N VAL A 141 16.65 -12.15 -23.64
CA VAL A 141 15.28 -11.65 -23.85
C VAL A 141 14.35 -12.04 -22.69
N LYS A 142 14.37 -13.31 -22.28
CA LYS A 142 13.54 -13.80 -21.15
C LYS A 142 13.83 -13.05 -19.84
N PHE A 143 15.08 -12.65 -19.60
CA PHE A 143 15.46 -11.90 -18.42
C PHE A 143 14.84 -10.49 -18.43
N TYR A 144 14.94 -9.78 -19.56
CA TYR A 144 14.40 -8.43 -19.70
C TYR A 144 12.87 -8.40 -19.69
N VAL A 145 12.22 -9.40 -20.30
CA VAL A 145 10.77 -9.58 -20.20
C VAL A 145 10.34 -9.77 -18.74
N GLY A 146 11.10 -10.55 -17.96
CA GLY A 146 10.89 -10.68 -16.52
C GLY A 146 11.11 -9.39 -15.70
N CYS A 147 11.70 -8.36 -16.32
CA CYS A 147 11.89 -7.01 -15.76
C CYS A 147 10.86 -5.99 -16.24
N GLY A 148 9.90 -6.39 -17.08
CA GLY A 148 8.80 -5.54 -17.55
C GLY A 148 8.94 -5.03 -18.99
N PHE A 149 9.96 -5.48 -19.72
CA PHE A 149 10.13 -5.14 -21.13
C PHE A 149 9.30 -6.06 -22.04
N SER A 150 8.98 -5.59 -23.24
CA SER A 150 8.34 -6.36 -24.31
C SER A 150 9.24 -6.40 -25.53
N VAL A 151 9.26 -7.52 -26.25
CA VAL A 151 10.01 -7.64 -27.51
C VAL A 151 9.21 -6.96 -28.61
N THR A 152 9.84 -6.05 -29.36
CA THR A 152 9.19 -5.34 -30.47
C THR A 152 9.49 -6.02 -31.80
N ARG A 153 10.78 -6.18 -32.13
CA ARG A 153 11.27 -6.73 -33.40
C ARG A 153 12.69 -7.28 -33.30
N LEU A 154 13.17 -7.90 -34.38
CA LEU A 154 14.58 -8.12 -34.59
C LEU A 154 15.27 -6.76 -34.80
N SER A 155 16.40 -6.53 -34.14
CA SER A 155 17.13 -5.27 -34.21
C SER A 155 17.77 -5.08 -35.58
N PRO A 156 17.62 -3.91 -36.23
CA PRO A 156 18.40 -3.54 -37.40
C PRO A 156 19.86 -3.23 -37.05
N VAL A 157 20.12 -2.84 -35.80
CA VAL A 157 21.47 -2.63 -35.24
C VAL A 157 21.99 -3.96 -34.74
N VAL A 158 23.11 -4.43 -35.31
CA VAL A 158 23.77 -5.67 -34.92
C VAL A 158 25.19 -5.34 -34.51
N HIS A 159 25.57 -5.74 -33.29
CA HIS A 159 26.95 -5.79 -32.88
C HIS A 159 27.42 -7.25 -32.85
N GLY A 160 28.53 -7.55 -33.53
CA GLY A 160 29.03 -8.92 -33.67
C GLY A 160 28.26 -9.78 -34.69
N GLN A 161 28.25 -11.10 -34.48
CA GLN A 161 27.73 -12.11 -35.43
C GLN A 161 26.30 -12.59 -35.12
N ASP A 162 25.84 -12.41 -33.87
CA ASP A 162 24.56 -12.93 -33.41
C ASP A 162 23.40 -11.92 -33.62
N PRO A 163 22.17 -12.40 -33.88
CA PRO A 163 21.00 -11.52 -33.96
C PRO A 163 20.65 -10.90 -32.60
N TRP A 164 20.31 -9.61 -32.64
CA TRP A 164 19.82 -8.85 -31.50
C TRP A 164 18.31 -8.60 -31.62
N PHE A 165 17.64 -8.49 -30.49
CA PHE A 165 16.22 -8.13 -30.39
C PHE A 165 16.09 -6.73 -29.79
N GLU A 166 15.22 -5.91 -30.37
CA GLU A 166 14.79 -4.67 -29.71
C GLU A 166 13.74 -5.01 -28.64
N LEU A 167 13.90 -4.38 -27.48
CA LEU A 167 12.96 -4.45 -26.39
C LEU A 167 12.55 -3.05 -25.95
N GLU A 168 11.30 -2.90 -25.53
CA GLU A 168 10.75 -1.65 -25.05
C GLU A 168 10.06 -1.80 -23.69
N LEU A 169 9.99 -0.70 -22.94
CA LEU A 169 9.14 -0.54 -21.78
C LEU A 169 8.41 0.79 -21.89
N ASP A 170 7.09 0.74 -21.77
CA ASP A 170 6.22 1.91 -21.73
C ASP A 170 6.23 2.52 -20.31
N CYS A 171 6.87 3.66 -20.14
CA CYS A 171 6.94 4.36 -18.86
C CYS A 171 5.61 4.98 -18.45
N GLN A 172 4.75 5.36 -19.41
CA GLN A 172 3.42 5.89 -19.09
C GLN A 172 2.55 4.81 -18.48
N ALA A 173 2.53 3.63 -19.11
CA ALA A 173 1.89 2.46 -18.54
C ALA A 173 2.53 2.11 -17.19
N ALA A 174 3.87 2.09 -17.07
CA ALA A 174 4.56 1.73 -15.83
C ALA A 174 4.26 2.68 -14.64
N ARG A 175 3.98 3.96 -14.89
CA ARG A 175 3.59 4.95 -13.87
C ARG A 175 2.17 4.77 -13.33
N CYS A 176 1.32 4.04 -14.06
CA CYS A 176 -0.04 3.82 -13.60
C CYS A 176 -0.02 2.83 -12.43
N PRO A 177 -0.58 3.20 -11.26
CA PRO A 177 -0.41 2.43 -10.04
C PRO A 177 -1.28 1.17 -10.02
N PRO A 178 -0.82 0.09 -9.35
CA PRO A 178 -1.67 -1.05 -9.07
C PRO A 178 -2.75 -0.66 -8.05
N MET A 179 -3.90 -1.32 -8.19
CA MET A 179 -5.01 -1.25 -7.24
C MET A 179 -5.37 -2.66 -6.78
N ILE A 180 -5.48 -2.85 -5.48
CA ILE A 180 -5.87 -4.11 -4.85
C ILE A 180 -7.12 -3.85 -4.03
N GLN A 181 -8.20 -4.58 -4.29
CA GLN A 181 -9.40 -4.53 -3.48
C GLN A 181 -9.36 -5.65 -2.44
N VAL A 182 -9.47 -5.26 -1.17
CA VAL A 182 -9.44 -6.17 -0.02
C VAL A 182 -10.73 -6.01 0.76
N ASP A 183 -11.36 -7.14 1.07
CA ASP A 183 -12.43 -7.21 2.06
C ASP A 183 -11.78 -7.40 3.44
N ALA A 184 -11.91 -6.40 4.32
CA ALA A 184 -11.36 -6.40 5.66
C ALA A 184 -12.30 -7.05 6.69
N PHE A 185 -11.73 -7.57 7.77
CA PHE A 185 -12.43 -8.23 8.89
C PHE A 185 -13.17 -9.51 8.49
N THR A 186 -12.68 -10.22 7.46
CA THR A 186 -13.23 -11.48 6.99
C THR A 186 -12.15 -12.35 6.35
N SER A 187 -12.39 -13.67 6.30
CA SER A 187 -11.66 -14.62 5.43
C SER A 187 -12.44 -15.05 4.20
N GLU A 188 -13.69 -14.63 4.08
CA GLU A 188 -14.57 -14.98 2.97
C GLU A 188 -14.73 -13.78 2.04
N ALA A 189 -14.52 -14.01 0.74
CA ALA A 189 -14.74 -12.98 -0.27
C ALA A 189 -16.20 -12.51 -0.25
N PHE A 190 -16.38 -11.22 -0.49
CA PHE A 190 -17.67 -10.52 -0.50
C PHE A 190 -18.33 -10.35 0.89
N GLN A 191 -17.65 -10.76 1.96
CA GLN A 191 -18.00 -10.46 3.36
C GLN A 191 -17.12 -9.33 3.90
N GLY A 192 -17.25 -8.94 5.17
CA GLY A 192 -16.43 -7.89 5.77
C GLY A 192 -16.71 -6.49 5.21
N ASN A 193 -15.72 -5.61 5.21
CA ASN A 193 -15.83 -4.23 4.67
C ASN A 193 -14.84 -4.02 3.50
N PRO A 194 -15.31 -3.69 2.27
CA PRO A 194 -14.44 -3.59 1.12
C PRO A 194 -13.67 -2.26 1.13
N ALA A 195 -12.37 -2.32 0.84
CA ALA A 195 -11.58 -1.12 0.51
C ALA A 195 -10.71 -1.36 -0.72
N ALA A 196 -10.66 -0.36 -1.60
CA ALA A 196 -9.68 -0.29 -2.67
C ALA A 196 -8.38 0.30 -2.12
N VAL A 197 -7.24 -0.32 -2.42
CA VAL A 197 -5.90 0.13 -2.01
C VAL A 197 -5.08 0.41 -3.25
N VAL A 198 -4.68 1.67 -3.44
CA VAL A 198 -3.84 2.12 -4.54
C VAL A 198 -2.42 2.34 -4.03
N LEU A 199 -1.45 1.66 -4.64
CA LEU A 199 -0.04 1.77 -4.25
C LEU A 199 0.67 2.76 -5.18
N LEU A 200 1.01 3.93 -4.64
CA LEU A 200 1.65 5.01 -5.37
C LEU A 200 3.16 5.01 -5.15
N SER A 201 3.89 5.58 -6.11
CA SER A 201 5.28 5.96 -5.84
C SER A 201 5.33 7.21 -4.94
N PRO A 202 6.45 7.44 -4.24
CA PRO A 202 6.60 8.64 -3.42
C PRO A 202 6.39 9.93 -4.24
N ALA A 203 6.93 9.97 -5.47
CA ALA A 203 6.77 11.11 -6.35
C ALA A 203 5.30 11.37 -6.71
N ALA A 204 4.56 10.32 -7.12
CA ALA A 204 3.15 10.46 -7.49
C ALA A 204 2.26 10.87 -6.31
N PHE A 205 2.53 10.35 -5.11
CA PHE A 205 1.76 10.65 -3.90
C PHE A 205 1.84 12.12 -3.48
N HIS A 206 3.01 12.74 -3.65
CA HIS A 206 3.30 14.10 -3.18
C HIS A 206 3.16 15.18 -4.26
N LYS A 207 2.64 14.84 -5.45
CA LYS A 207 2.34 15.83 -6.50
C LYS A 207 1.24 16.80 -6.07
N PRO A 208 1.28 18.07 -6.51
CA PRO A 208 0.21 19.04 -6.23
C PRO A 208 -1.19 18.56 -6.63
N GLU A 209 -1.30 17.85 -7.76
CA GLU A 209 -2.55 17.37 -8.33
C GLU A 209 -3.05 16.06 -7.67
N ALA A 210 -2.23 15.42 -6.83
CA ALA A 210 -2.51 14.10 -6.28
C ALA A 210 -3.81 14.05 -5.48
N THR A 211 -4.10 15.07 -4.67
CA THR A 211 -5.36 15.13 -3.88
C THR A 211 -6.60 15.11 -4.78
N GLN A 212 -6.61 15.90 -5.85
CA GLN A 212 -7.74 15.93 -6.77
C GLN A 212 -7.90 14.61 -7.52
N TRP A 213 -6.78 14.00 -7.93
CA TRP A 213 -6.78 12.70 -8.58
C TRP A 213 -7.28 11.59 -7.64
N MET A 214 -6.81 11.54 -6.40
CA MET A 214 -7.23 10.59 -5.36
C MET A 214 -8.73 10.71 -5.07
N GLN A 215 -9.27 11.93 -4.99
CA GLN A 215 -10.71 12.11 -4.81
C GLN A 215 -11.52 11.57 -5.99
N ARG A 216 -11.07 11.80 -7.24
CA ARG A 216 -11.75 11.26 -8.44
C ARG A 216 -11.75 9.74 -8.48
N VAL A 217 -10.64 9.10 -8.13
CA VAL A 217 -10.56 7.64 -8.07
C VAL A 217 -11.46 7.09 -6.97
N ALA A 218 -11.56 7.77 -5.81
CA ALA A 218 -12.48 7.36 -4.75
C ALA A 218 -13.96 7.47 -5.17
N ILE A 219 -14.31 8.52 -5.93
CA ILE A 219 -15.65 8.68 -6.52
C ILE A 219 -15.95 7.53 -7.51
N GLU A 220 -15.01 7.21 -8.41
CA GLU A 220 -15.16 6.13 -9.40
C GLU A 220 -15.33 4.76 -8.74
N ASN A 221 -14.53 4.47 -7.70
CA ASN A 221 -14.61 3.20 -6.98
C ASN A 221 -15.92 3.05 -6.21
N ASN A 222 -16.48 4.16 -5.70
CA ASN A 222 -17.74 4.19 -4.95
C ASN A 222 -17.84 3.13 -3.83
N LEU A 223 -16.71 2.85 -3.17
CA LEU A 223 -16.63 2.07 -1.93
C LEU A 223 -16.73 3.00 -0.73
N SER A 224 -16.86 2.45 0.48
CA SER A 224 -16.80 3.23 1.72
C SER A 224 -15.53 4.09 1.73
N GLU A 225 -14.37 3.46 1.45
CA GLU A 225 -13.09 4.16 1.36
C GLU A 225 -12.18 3.58 0.25
N THR A 226 -11.43 4.47 -0.39
CA THR A 226 -10.22 4.14 -1.14
C THR A 226 -9.00 4.64 -0.37
N ALA A 227 -8.06 3.74 -0.12
CA ALA A 227 -6.77 4.01 0.53
C ALA A 227 -5.67 4.23 -0.51
N TYR A 228 -4.78 5.17 -0.23
CA TYR A 228 -3.59 5.45 -1.04
C TYR A 228 -2.36 5.32 -0.16
N ALA A 229 -1.42 4.47 -0.55
CA ALA A 229 -0.20 4.23 0.21
C ALA A 229 1.04 4.50 -0.66
N ALA A 230 2.05 5.14 -0.09
CA ALA A 230 3.35 5.32 -0.74
C ALA A 230 4.49 5.07 0.25
N PRO A 231 5.58 4.40 -0.15
CA PRO A 231 6.71 4.17 0.74
C PRO A 231 7.40 5.48 1.09
N ARG A 232 7.90 5.59 2.31
CA ARG A 232 8.77 6.69 2.76
C ARG A 232 10.21 6.25 2.80
N GLY A 233 11.13 7.21 2.76
CA GLY A 233 12.54 6.94 3.09
C GLY A 233 12.64 6.40 4.52
N ARG A 234 13.60 5.49 4.76
CA ARG A 234 13.87 4.97 6.12
C ARG A 234 14.28 6.13 7.03
N ASP A 235 13.71 6.21 8.22
CA ASP A 235 14.28 7.07 9.27
C ASP A 235 15.58 6.43 9.76
N ALA A 236 16.68 7.18 9.80
CA ALA A 236 17.97 6.69 10.29
C ALA A 236 17.89 6.15 11.73
N LYS A 237 16.86 6.54 12.49
CA LYS A 237 16.62 6.08 13.87
C LYS A 237 15.67 4.87 13.97
N SER A 238 14.99 4.49 12.89
CA SER A 238 14.04 3.36 12.92
C SER A 238 14.79 2.02 12.92
N SER A 239 14.27 1.06 13.70
CA SER A 239 14.75 -0.33 13.69
C SER A 239 14.61 -0.94 12.30
N GLU A 240 15.40 -1.99 12.01
CA GLU A 240 15.48 -2.50 10.65
C GLU A 240 14.21 -3.13 10.12
N ASP A 241 13.40 -3.67 11.02
CA ASP A 241 12.10 -4.31 10.78
C ASP A 241 10.95 -3.31 10.63
N VAL A 242 11.19 -2.02 10.89
CA VAL A 242 10.18 -0.96 10.73
C VAL A 242 10.21 -0.44 9.29
N VAL A 243 9.03 -0.40 8.67
CA VAL A 243 8.83 0.19 7.34
C VAL A 243 7.85 1.36 7.42
N GLU A 244 8.23 2.46 6.79
CA GLU A 244 7.53 3.74 6.87
C GLU A 244 6.75 3.97 5.57
N TYR A 245 5.47 4.33 5.69
CA TYR A 245 4.57 4.61 4.56
C TYR A 245 3.75 5.88 4.84
N ASP A 246 3.51 6.69 3.81
CA ASP A 246 2.42 7.66 3.82
C ASP A 246 1.11 6.94 3.51
N LEU A 247 0.03 7.30 4.20
CA LEU A 247 -1.29 6.73 3.99
C LEU A 247 -2.38 7.79 4.10
N ARG A 248 -3.26 7.82 3.09
CA ARG A 248 -4.46 8.68 3.02
C ARG A 248 -5.68 7.86 2.66
N TRP A 249 -6.85 8.28 3.12
CA TRP A 249 -8.13 7.62 2.83
C TRP A 249 -9.15 8.62 2.35
N PHE A 250 -9.90 8.22 1.34
CA PHE A 250 -10.93 9.03 0.74
C PHE A 250 -12.23 8.25 0.66
N THR A 251 -13.30 8.83 1.17
CA THR A 251 -14.66 8.46 0.76
C THR A 251 -14.95 9.11 -0.60
N PRO A 252 -16.05 8.77 -1.27
CA PRO A 252 -16.49 9.50 -2.45
C PRO A 252 -16.73 11.00 -2.19
N GLY A 253 -16.95 11.39 -0.93
CA GLY A 253 -17.24 12.78 -0.56
C GLY A 253 -16.03 13.61 -0.12
N ALA A 254 -15.06 13.01 0.59
CA ALA A 254 -13.92 13.75 1.15
C ALA A 254 -12.77 12.84 1.63
N GLU A 255 -11.61 13.45 1.88
CA GLU A 255 -10.53 12.84 2.66
C GLU A 255 -10.92 12.71 4.15
N VAL A 256 -10.68 11.54 4.74
CA VAL A 256 -10.94 11.29 6.17
C VAL A 256 -9.64 11.17 6.95
N LYS A 257 -9.68 11.60 8.22
CA LYS A 257 -8.48 11.64 9.08
C LYS A 257 -8.07 10.26 9.60
N LEU A 258 -9.02 9.35 9.75
CA LEU A 258 -8.82 8.03 10.35
C LEU A 258 -9.81 7.02 9.73
N CYS A 259 -9.31 5.86 9.31
CA CYS A 259 -10.16 4.77 8.81
C CYS A 259 -9.58 3.40 9.21
N GLY A 260 -10.34 2.60 9.97
CA GLY A 260 -9.87 1.31 10.48
C GLY A 260 -9.74 0.23 9.40
N HIS A 261 -10.84 -0.10 8.71
CA HIS A 261 -10.85 -1.22 7.74
C HIS A 261 -9.92 -0.95 6.56
N ALA A 262 -9.84 0.28 6.05
CA ALA A 262 -8.94 0.61 4.96
C ALA A 262 -7.46 0.63 5.38
N THR A 263 -7.16 0.89 6.67
CA THR A 263 -5.81 0.66 7.24
C THR A 263 -5.46 -0.84 7.20
N LEU A 264 -6.37 -1.70 7.66
CA LEU A 264 -6.21 -3.15 7.61
C LEU A 264 -5.95 -3.61 6.17
N SER A 265 -6.83 -3.20 5.26
CA SER A 265 -6.74 -3.53 3.84
C SER A 265 -5.42 -3.08 3.24
N THR A 266 -4.90 -1.91 3.63
CA THR A 266 -3.60 -1.42 3.16
C THR A 266 -2.45 -2.29 3.64
N ALA A 267 -2.39 -2.63 4.93
CA ALA A 267 -1.36 -3.52 5.46
C ALA A 267 -1.41 -4.90 4.79
N PHE A 268 -2.62 -5.45 4.60
CA PHE A 268 -2.84 -6.72 3.92
C PHE A 268 -2.41 -6.67 2.45
N ALA A 269 -2.79 -5.62 1.71
CA ALA A 269 -2.43 -5.43 0.31
C ALA A 269 -0.91 -5.26 0.12
N LEU A 270 -0.22 -4.56 1.02
CA LEU A 270 1.24 -4.45 1.00
C LEU A 270 1.92 -5.81 1.22
N HIS A 271 1.39 -6.63 2.13
CA HIS A 271 1.88 -7.99 2.35
C HIS A 271 1.62 -8.87 1.12
N ASP A 272 0.39 -8.85 0.59
CA ASP A 272 -0.01 -9.61 -0.59
C ASP A 272 0.83 -9.29 -1.83
N ALA A 273 1.11 -8.01 -2.06
CA ALA A 273 1.95 -7.54 -3.15
C ALA A 273 3.46 -7.80 -2.93
N GLY A 274 3.84 -8.37 -1.78
CA GLY A 274 5.23 -8.68 -1.44
C GLY A 274 6.08 -7.44 -1.13
N HIS A 275 5.46 -6.32 -0.78
CA HIS A 275 6.17 -5.12 -0.34
C HIS A 275 6.64 -5.21 1.12
N VAL A 276 5.95 -6.01 1.93
CA VAL A 276 6.29 -6.29 3.34
C VAL A 276 6.11 -7.78 3.63
N THR A 277 6.66 -8.22 4.75
CA THR A 277 6.50 -9.58 5.28
C THR A 277 5.96 -9.53 6.70
N THR A 278 5.54 -10.67 7.24
CA THR A 278 5.02 -10.78 8.62
C THR A 278 6.01 -10.40 9.71
N SER A 279 7.32 -10.30 9.40
CA SER A 279 8.35 -9.84 10.34
C SER A 279 8.45 -8.32 10.44
N HIS A 280 7.79 -7.57 9.55
CA HIS A 280 7.86 -6.12 9.55
C HIS A 280 6.79 -5.49 10.46
N THR A 281 7.13 -4.36 11.06
CA THR A 281 6.17 -3.43 11.66
C THR A 281 5.94 -2.28 10.68
N LEU A 282 4.68 -2.00 10.33
CA LEU A 282 4.34 -0.87 9.46
C LEU A 282 4.00 0.36 10.30
N HIS A 283 4.61 1.48 9.94
CA HIS A 283 4.23 2.80 10.41
C HIS A 283 3.58 3.57 9.27
N PHE A 284 2.30 3.86 9.41
CA PHE A 284 1.55 4.69 8.48
C PHE A 284 1.48 6.12 8.99
N HIS A 285 2.01 7.07 8.22
CA HIS A 285 1.93 8.50 8.48
C HIS A 285 0.66 9.05 7.86
N THR A 286 -0.21 9.60 8.70
CA THR A 286 -1.59 9.96 8.34
C THR A 286 -1.95 11.31 8.94
N LEU A 287 -3.10 11.88 8.56
CA LEU A 287 -3.61 13.13 9.15
C LEU A 287 -3.93 13.02 10.65
N SER A 288 -4.13 11.80 11.16
CA SER A 288 -4.35 11.51 12.58
C SER A 288 -3.07 11.13 13.32
N GLY A 289 -1.90 11.27 12.70
CA GLY A 289 -0.61 10.85 13.25
C GLY A 289 -0.17 9.47 12.75
N VAL A 290 0.78 8.85 13.46
CA VAL A 290 1.33 7.55 13.07
C VAL A 290 0.44 6.42 13.58
N LEU A 291 -0.01 5.55 12.67
CA LEU A 291 -0.70 4.30 12.99
C LEU A 291 0.26 3.12 12.83
N VAL A 292 0.23 2.19 13.78
CA VAL A 292 1.12 1.03 13.79
C VAL A 292 0.34 -0.22 13.43
N CYS A 293 0.83 -0.95 12.42
CA CYS A 293 0.31 -2.25 12.03
C CYS A 293 1.37 -3.35 12.17
N ARG A 294 0.95 -4.52 12.63
CA ARG A 294 1.75 -5.74 12.72
C ARG A 294 0.97 -6.92 12.15
N PHE A 295 1.64 -8.06 12.03
CA PHE A 295 1.04 -9.28 11.53
C PHE A 295 1.15 -10.40 12.56
N GLU A 296 0.14 -11.27 12.59
CA GLU A 296 0.14 -12.49 13.36
C GLU A 296 -0.39 -13.63 12.47
N VAL A 297 0.28 -14.78 12.47
CA VAL A 297 -0.20 -15.96 11.74
C VAL A 297 -0.82 -16.90 12.76
N GLN A 298 -2.11 -17.21 12.58
CA GLN A 298 -2.83 -18.12 13.45
C GLN A 298 -2.23 -19.54 13.34
N PRO A 299 -1.75 -20.15 14.44
CA PRO A 299 -1.02 -21.42 14.38
C PRO A 299 -1.84 -22.59 13.81
N ASP A 300 -3.14 -22.59 14.06
CA ASP A 300 -4.10 -23.63 13.70
C ASP A 300 -4.61 -23.50 12.26
N THR A 301 -4.99 -22.29 11.84
CA THR A 301 -5.59 -22.04 10.53
C THR A 301 -4.59 -21.56 9.47
N GLN A 302 -3.39 -21.15 9.89
CA GLN A 302 -2.39 -20.47 9.05
C GLN A 302 -2.90 -19.17 8.41
N LYS A 303 -4.03 -18.63 8.91
CA LYS A 303 -4.58 -17.35 8.44
C LYS A 303 -3.76 -16.18 8.98
N LEU A 304 -3.65 -15.16 8.16
CA LEU A 304 -2.96 -13.91 8.49
C LEU A 304 -3.92 -12.94 9.15
N LEU A 305 -3.59 -12.52 10.38
CA LEU A 305 -4.21 -11.41 11.08
C LEU A 305 -3.37 -10.16 10.92
N VAL A 306 -4.04 -9.04 10.65
CA VAL A 306 -3.46 -7.69 10.78
C VAL A 306 -3.86 -7.15 12.14
N LEU A 307 -2.86 -6.71 12.90
CA LEU A 307 -2.99 -6.11 14.23
C LEU A 307 -2.78 -4.61 14.06
N MET A 308 -3.78 -3.82 14.42
CA MET A 308 -3.76 -2.35 14.28
C MET A 308 -3.91 -1.70 15.64
N ASP A 309 -2.93 -0.87 15.98
CA ASP A 309 -2.87 -0.20 17.28
C ASP A 309 -3.54 1.18 17.22
N PHE A 310 -4.68 1.33 17.90
CA PHE A 310 -5.47 2.56 17.96
C PHE A 310 -5.60 3.10 19.39
N PRO A 311 -5.73 4.43 19.56
CA PRO A 311 -6.17 4.98 20.85
C PRO A 311 -7.58 4.49 21.18
N GLU A 312 -7.82 4.19 22.46
CA GLU A 312 -9.19 3.99 22.95
C GLU A 312 -10.02 5.26 22.74
N GLN A 313 -11.33 5.07 22.57
CA GLN A 313 -12.31 6.15 22.54
C GLN A 313 -13.36 5.92 23.63
N PRO A 314 -13.03 6.18 24.92
CA PRO A 314 -13.96 5.98 26.02
C PRO A 314 -15.27 6.73 25.78
N ALA A 315 -16.38 6.06 26.09
CA ALA A 315 -17.71 6.62 25.88
C ALA A 315 -18.24 7.24 27.19
N GLU A 316 -18.74 8.46 27.10
CA GLU A 316 -19.23 9.26 28.23
C GLU A 316 -20.77 9.23 28.30
N PRO A 317 -21.39 9.41 29.48
CA PRO A 317 -22.83 9.58 29.59
C PRO A 317 -23.34 10.70 28.68
N VAL A 318 -24.47 10.45 27.99
CA VAL A 318 -25.19 11.53 27.30
C VAL A 318 -25.81 12.51 28.31
N GLU A 319 -26.19 13.69 27.82
CA GLU A 319 -26.86 14.72 28.63
C GLU A 319 -28.17 14.21 29.25
N PRO A 320 -28.59 14.70 30.44
CA PRO A 320 -29.76 14.19 31.15
C PRO A 320 -31.08 14.23 30.35
N ASN A 321 -31.24 15.18 29.44
CA ASN A 321 -32.44 15.35 28.59
C ASN A 321 -32.25 14.81 27.17
N PHE A 322 -31.29 13.90 26.97
CA PHE A 322 -31.04 13.32 25.67
C PHE A 322 -32.30 12.58 25.15
N PRO A 323 -32.70 12.78 23.87
CA PRO A 323 -33.99 12.32 23.35
C PRO A 323 -33.99 10.82 23.05
N MET A 324 -34.05 10.01 24.11
CA MET A 324 -33.97 8.55 24.00
C MET A 324 -35.15 7.93 23.24
N ASP A 325 -36.34 8.54 23.31
CA ASP A 325 -37.53 8.07 22.58
C ASP A 325 -37.37 8.27 21.07
N GLU A 326 -36.73 9.37 20.66
CA GLU A 326 -36.42 9.65 19.26
C GLU A 326 -35.39 8.65 18.73
N VAL A 327 -34.36 8.32 19.51
CA VAL A 327 -33.39 7.27 19.15
C VAL A 327 -34.07 5.91 19.02
N ALA A 328 -34.95 5.55 19.96
CA ALA A 328 -35.71 4.29 19.89
C ALA A 328 -36.58 4.22 18.63
N SER A 329 -37.33 5.29 18.35
CA SER A 329 -38.12 5.43 17.12
C SER A 329 -37.26 5.30 15.86
N ALA A 330 -36.13 6.01 15.83
CA ALA A 330 -35.23 6.03 14.68
C ALA A 330 -34.55 4.67 14.43
N LEU A 331 -34.35 3.85 15.47
CA LEU A 331 -33.86 2.48 15.36
C LEU A 331 -34.98 1.45 15.13
N GLY A 332 -36.24 1.85 15.24
CA GLY A 332 -37.40 0.97 15.11
C GLY A 332 -37.54 -0.03 16.26
N VAL A 333 -37.11 0.33 17.47
CA VAL A 333 -37.16 -0.51 18.68
C VAL A 333 -38.02 0.14 19.76
N GLN A 334 -38.46 -0.64 20.75
CA GLN A 334 -39.14 -0.10 21.93
C GLN A 334 -38.15 0.65 22.82
N ARG A 335 -38.62 1.70 23.52
CA ARG A 335 -37.77 2.53 24.39
C ARG A 335 -37.08 1.73 25.49
N GLU A 336 -37.77 0.74 26.03
CA GLU A 336 -37.33 -0.14 27.12
C GLU A 336 -36.23 -1.12 26.66
N ALA A 337 -36.11 -1.34 25.34
CA ALA A 337 -35.06 -2.17 24.78
C ALA A 337 -33.69 -1.46 24.83
N ILE A 338 -33.66 -0.13 24.95
CA ILE A 338 -32.41 0.62 25.10
C ILE A 338 -31.95 0.55 26.55
N VAL A 339 -30.84 -0.14 26.77
CA VAL A 339 -30.22 -0.33 28.09
C VAL A 339 -29.36 0.86 28.47
N ASP A 340 -28.60 1.41 27.52
CA ASP A 340 -27.64 2.48 27.78
C ASP A 340 -27.34 3.25 26.48
N VAL A 341 -27.07 4.55 26.60
CA VAL A 341 -26.61 5.40 25.50
C VAL A 341 -25.47 6.27 25.99
N LYS A 342 -24.38 6.27 25.22
CA LYS A 342 -23.16 7.01 25.51
C LYS A 342 -22.70 7.81 24.31
N GLN A 343 -22.08 8.95 24.56
CA GLN A 343 -21.38 9.74 23.56
C GLN A 343 -19.95 9.21 23.43
N ALA A 344 -19.54 8.78 22.23
CA ALA A 344 -18.20 8.31 21.93
C ALA A 344 -17.59 9.17 20.82
N THR A 345 -16.85 10.22 21.20
CA THR A 345 -16.34 11.24 20.27
C THR A 345 -17.46 11.88 19.44
N THR A 346 -17.53 11.62 18.15
CA THR A 346 -18.59 12.11 17.25
C THR A 346 -19.75 11.12 17.07
N ASP A 347 -19.67 9.91 17.64
CA ASP A 347 -20.70 8.87 17.50
C ASP A 347 -21.52 8.70 18.79
N LEU A 348 -22.68 8.07 18.66
CA LEU A 348 -23.44 7.53 19.78
C LEU A 348 -23.25 6.01 19.87
N LEU A 349 -22.89 5.52 21.04
CA LEU A 349 -22.95 4.10 21.38
C LEU A 349 -24.33 3.83 21.98
N VAL A 350 -25.08 2.91 21.38
CA VAL A 350 -26.43 2.54 21.84
C VAL A 350 -26.45 1.05 22.20
N ARG A 351 -26.50 0.74 23.49
CA ARG A 351 -26.61 -0.64 23.96
C ARG A 351 -28.07 -1.05 24.04
N LEU A 352 -28.41 -2.12 23.33
CA LEU A 352 -29.73 -2.75 23.38
C LEU A 352 -29.74 -4.01 24.25
N GLN A 353 -30.93 -4.42 24.65
CA GLN A 353 -31.19 -5.80 25.07
C GLN A 353 -30.90 -6.76 23.90
N PRO A 354 -30.29 -7.93 24.16
CA PRO A 354 -29.93 -8.90 23.11
C PRO A 354 -31.09 -9.30 22.20
N GLU A 355 -32.28 -9.49 22.76
CA GLU A 355 -33.48 -9.93 22.04
C GLU A 355 -34.00 -8.87 21.07
N ALA A 356 -33.77 -7.59 21.38
CA ALA A 356 -34.21 -6.48 20.54
C ALA A 356 -33.27 -6.21 19.35
N PHE A 357 -32.01 -6.62 19.44
CA PHE A 357 -30.99 -6.32 18.43
C PHE A 357 -31.36 -6.84 17.03
N ALA A 358 -31.92 -8.05 16.95
CA ALA A 358 -32.36 -8.63 15.68
C ALA A 358 -33.59 -7.92 15.07
N THR A 359 -34.28 -7.07 15.84
CA THR A 359 -35.51 -6.39 15.43
C THR A 359 -35.27 -4.97 14.89
N ILE A 360 -34.02 -4.47 14.96
CA ILE A 360 -33.65 -3.12 14.51
C ILE A 360 -34.06 -2.88 13.05
N LYS A 361 -34.87 -1.85 12.84
CA LYS A 361 -35.31 -1.35 11.52
C LYS A 361 -35.00 0.14 11.44
N PRO A 362 -33.79 0.52 10.97
CA PRO A 362 -33.36 1.91 11.04
C PRO A 362 -34.17 2.78 10.07
N ASN A 363 -34.69 3.90 10.58
CA ASN A 363 -35.19 5.00 9.78
C ASN A 363 -34.05 5.98 9.53
N PHE A 364 -33.37 5.83 8.39
CA PHE A 364 -32.19 6.63 8.06
C PHE A 364 -32.48 8.14 7.94
N VAL A 365 -33.71 8.53 7.63
CA VAL A 365 -34.11 9.94 7.61
C VAL A 365 -34.08 10.51 9.02
N GLN A 366 -34.74 9.84 9.99
CA GLN A 366 -34.73 10.25 11.39
C GLN A 366 -33.32 10.20 11.99
N LEU A 367 -32.56 9.14 11.72
CA LEU A 367 -31.17 9.05 12.18
C LEU A 367 -30.29 10.19 11.63
N GLY A 368 -30.61 10.71 10.44
CA GLY A 368 -29.91 11.85 9.83
C GLY A 368 -30.19 13.21 10.48
N GLU A 369 -31.24 13.32 11.31
CA GLU A 369 -31.59 14.55 12.02
C GLU A 369 -30.70 14.80 13.25
N PHE A 370 -30.04 13.77 13.77
CA PHE A 370 -29.13 13.87 14.91
C PHE A 370 -27.79 14.50 14.50
N ASP A 371 -27.27 15.41 15.32
CA ASP A 371 -25.98 16.07 15.10
C ASP A 371 -24.80 15.20 15.55
N VAL A 372 -24.73 13.97 15.03
CA VAL A 372 -23.66 13.00 15.29
C VAL A 372 -23.18 12.40 13.96
N ARG A 373 -21.96 11.86 13.94
CA ARG A 373 -21.41 11.16 12.78
C ARG A 373 -22.16 9.85 12.53
N GLY A 374 -22.46 9.09 13.57
CA GLY A 374 -23.23 7.85 13.45
C GLY A 374 -23.57 7.19 14.78
N PHE A 375 -24.24 6.04 14.67
CA PHE A 375 -24.75 5.24 15.77
C PHE A 375 -24.08 3.86 15.76
N ALA A 376 -23.25 3.58 16.75
CA ALA A 376 -22.71 2.26 17.05
C ALA A 376 -23.71 1.51 17.96
N VAL A 377 -24.67 0.84 17.34
CA VAL A 377 -25.69 0.06 18.05
C VAL A 377 -25.11 -1.30 18.39
N THR A 378 -25.21 -1.74 19.64
CA THR A 378 -24.55 -2.96 20.12
C THR A 378 -25.41 -3.73 21.12
N ALA A 379 -25.19 -5.04 21.21
CA ALA A 379 -25.76 -5.88 22.25
C ALA A 379 -24.79 -7.01 22.60
N GLU A 380 -24.98 -7.62 23.76
CA GLU A 380 -24.33 -8.87 24.11
C GLU A 380 -24.85 -9.98 23.18
N MET A 381 -23.97 -10.91 22.80
CA MET A 381 -24.37 -12.05 21.98
C MET A 381 -25.10 -13.09 22.84
N VAL A 382 -26.29 -13.53 22.42
CA VAL A 382 -27.00 -14.61 23.12
C VAL A 382 -26.23 -15.92 22.90
N GLN A 383 -25.74 -16.53 24.00
CA GLN A 383 -24.96 -17.77 23.99
C GLN A 383 -25.82 -18.99 23.65
N ASP A 384 -26.26 -19.11 22.41
CA ASP A 384 -26.87 -20.32 21.82
C ASP A 384 -26.15 -20.75 20.53
N SER A 385 -25.21 -19.93 20.03
CA SER A 385 -24.45 -20.28 18.84
C SER A 385 -23.11 -20.89 19.20
N ALA A 386 -22.64 -21.86 18.42
CA ALA A 386 -21.28 -22.39 18.43
C ALA A 386 -20.20 -21.33 18.07
N SER A 387 -20.57 -20.05 17.97
CA SER A 387 -19.66 -18.95 17.66
C SER A 387 -19.03 -18.40 18.93
N ASN A 388 -17.72 -18.20 18.90
CA ASN A 388 -16.93 -17.68 20.01
C ASN A 388 -17.01 -16.14 20.06
N VAL A 389 -18.22 -15.57 19.98
CA VAL A 389 -18.47 -14.12 19.86
C VAL A 389 -19.10 -13.59 21.15
N ASP A 390 -18.59 -12.46 21.63
CA ASP A 390 -19.02 -11.82 22.88
C ASP A 390 -20.11 -10.76 22.63
N ILE A 391 -19.94 -9.95 21.59
CA ILE A 391 -20.83 -8.84 21.27
C ILE A 391 -21.16 -8.80 19.78
N GLN A 392 -22.31 -8.22 19.48
CA GLN A 392 -22.74 -7.89 18.13
C GLN A 392 -22.94 -6.38 17.99
N SER A 393 -22.71 -5.85 16.79
CA SER A 393 -22.88 -4.43 16.48
C SER A 393 -23.43 -4.18 15.08
N ARG A 394 -24.03 -3.00 14.91
CA ARG A 394 -24.41 -2.36 13.63
C ARG A 394 -23.99 -0.91 13.69
N PHE A 395 -23.58 -0.34 12.56
CA PHE A 395 -23.19 1.07 12.49
C PHE A 395 -24.01 1.82 11.45
N PHE A 396 -24.66 2.90 11.86
CA PHE A 396 -25.49 3.73 10.99
C PHE A 396 -24.95 5.17 10.94
N GLY A 397 -24.57 5.66 9.76
CA GLY A 397 -24.01 7.01 9.56
C GLY A 397 -24.66 7.78 8.41
N PRO A 398 -26.00 7.94 8.37
CA PRO A 398 -26.69 8.55 7.23
C PRO A 398 -26.24 10.00 6.95
N ARG A 399 -25.86 10.76 7.98
CA ARG A 399 -25.36 12.14 7.85
C ARG A 399 -24.02 12.23 7.09
N VAL A 400 -23.24 11.15 7.08
CA VAL A 400 -22.00 11.06 6.30
C VAL A 400 -22.16 10.27 5.00
N GLY A 401 -23.41 10.00 4.59
CA GLY A 401 -23.74 9.31 3.33
C GLY A 401 -23.63 7.79 3.39
N VAL A 402 -23.41 7.21 4.58
CA VAL A 402 -23.30 5.76 4.78
C VAL A 402 -24.45 5.30 5.68
N ASN A 403 -25.57 4.91 5.07
CA ASN A 403 -26.75 4.47 5.82
C ASN A 403 -26.41 3.34 6.79
N GLU A 404 -25.66 2.34 6.33
CA GLU A 404 -25.16 1.25 7.17
C GLU A 404 -23.78 0.79 6.71
N ASP A 405 -22.81 0.80 7.63
CA ASP A 405 -21.43 0.37 7.35
C ASP A 405 -21.24 -1.12 7.71
N PRO A 406 -20.64 -1.96 6.85
CA PRO A 406 -20.45 -3.38 7.13
C PRO A 406 -19.64 -3.72 8.38
N VAL A 407 -18.46 -3.09 8.53
CA VAL A 407 -17.60 -3.30 9.70
C VAL A 407 -16.81 -2.04 10.01
N THR A 408 -17.12 -1.39 11.13
CA THR A 408 -16.60 -0.07 11.47
C THR A 408 -15.50 -0.19 12.52
N GLY A 409 -14.24 -0.27 12.09
CA GLY A 409 -13.10 -0.39 13.00
C GLY A 409 -13.03 0.75 14.04
N SER A 410 -13.29 2.00 13.65
CA SER A 410 -13.26 3.13 14.60
C SER A 410 -14.29 3.00 15.71
N ALA A 411 -15.51 2.55 15.41
CA ALA A 411 -16.56 2.34 16.43
C ALA A 411 -16.12 1.32 17.49
N HIS A 412 -15.33 0.33 17.09
CA HIS A 412 -14.82 -0.69 18.01
C HIS A 412 -13.72 -0.17 18.96
N CYS A 413 -13.12 0.99 18.68
CA CYS A 413 -12.24 1.67 19.63
C CYS A 413 -13.02 2.22 20.85
N ALA A 414 -14.34 2.41 20.72
CA ALA A 414 -15.24 2.75 21.81
C ALA A 414 -15.95 1.51 22.40
N LEU A 415 -16.39 0.57 21.56
CA LEU A 415 -17.06 -0.65 22.02
C LEU A 415 -16.16 -1.51 22.90
N GLY A 416 -14.85 -1.58 22.60
CA GLY A 416 -13.85 -2.29 23.39
C GLY A 416 -13.85 -1.87 24.87
N PRO A 417 -13.43 -0.63 25.18
CA PRO A 417 -13.39 -0.14 26.56
C PRO A 417 -14.76 -0.09 27.23
N TYR A 418 -15.85 0.07 26.47
CA TYR A 418 -17.22 0.01 27.02
C TYR A 418 -17.59 -1.40 27.52
N TRP A 419 -17.37 -2.43 26.70
CA TRP A 419 -17.79 -3.80 27.01
C TRP A 419 -16.83 -4.58 27.90
N ALA A 420 -15.52 -4.28 27.87
CA ALA A 420 -14.51 -4.97 28.67
C ALA A 420 -14.86 -5.07 30.17
N PRO A 421 -15.20 -3.97 30.87
CA PRO A 421 -15.59 -4.04 32.28
C PRO A 421 -16.92 -4.75 32.51
N LEU A 422 -17.88 -4.62 31.58
CA LEU A 422 -19.19 -5.28 31.66
C LEU A 422 -19.08 -6.80 31.57
N LEU A 423 -18.24 -7.28 30.65
CA LEU A 423 -17.98 -8.72 30.42
C LEU A 423 -16.89 -9.29 31.34
N LYS A 424 -16.15 -8.43 32.06
CA LYS A 424 -14.95 -8.79 32.83
C LYS A 424 -13.90 -9.50 31.96
N LYS A 425 -13.67 -8.98 30.75
CA LYS A 425 -12.72 -9.52 29.77
C LYS A 425 -11.72 -8.46 29.32
N THR A 426 -10.51 -8.90 28.99
CA THR A 426 -9.45 -8.05 28.39
C THR A 426 -9.36 -8.20 26.87
N THR A 427 -9.99 -9.26 26.33
CA THR A 427 -10.13 -9.51 24.91
C THR A 427 -11.61 -9.70 24.60
N ILE A 428 -12.11 -8.96 23.62
CA ILE A 428 -13.51 -9.00 23.19
C ILE A 428 -13.55 -9.44 21.75
N ARG A 429 -14.34 -10.48 21.46
CA ARG A 429 -14.63 -10.92 20.10
C ARG A 429 -15.95 -10.33 19.67
N ALA A 430 -15.91 -9.45 18.68
CA ALA A 430 -17.07 -8.74 18.18
C ALA A 430 -17.39 -9.17 16.75
N GLN A 431 -18.68 -9.11 16.41
CA GLN A 431 -19.15 -9.20 15.05
C GLN A 431 -19.94 -7.95 14.68
N GLN A 432 -19.78 -7.47 13.45
CA GLN A 432 -20.62 -6.41 12.89
C GLN A 432 -21.20 -6.89 11.57
N PHE A 433 -22.51 -6.78 11.40
CA PHE A 433 -23.20 -7.28 10.21
C PHE A 433 -24.31 -6.35 9.74
N THR A 434 -24.37 -6.15 8.43
CA THR A 434 -25.57 -5.69 7.71
C THR A 434 -26.41 -6.90 7.28
N PRO A 435 -27.62 -6.71 6.73
CA PRO A 435 -28.40 -7.79 6.15
C PRO A 435 -27.72 -8.56 5.00
N VAL A 436 -26.67 -8.01 4.37
CA VAL A 436 -26.05 -8.59 3.17
C VAL A 436 -24.60 -9.05 3.38
N ARG A 437 -23.88 -8.43 4.32
CA ARG A 437 -22.48 -8.75 4.62
C ARG A 437 -22.07 -8.31 6.01
N GLY A 438 -21.01 -8.90 6.55
CA GLY A 438 -20.39 -8.47 7.80
C GLY A 438 -19.11 -9.23 8.12
N GLY A 439 -18.54 -8.96 9.28
CA GLY A 439 -17.24 -9.49 9.64
C GLY A 439 -16.99 -9.55 11.12
N PHE A 440 -15.81 -10.06 11.47
CA PHE A 440 -15.37 -10.32 12.82
C PHE A 440 -14.14 -9.47 13.15
N ILE A 441 -14.13 -8.94 14.37
CA ILE A 441 -13.03 -8.15 14.89
C ILE A 441 -12.73 -8.57 16.31
N THR A 442 -11.45 -8.75 16.62
CA THR A 442 -10.99 -8.99 17.99
C THR A 442 -10.39 -7.71 18.55
N LEU A 443 -10.80 -7.33 19.75
CA LEU A 443 -10.33 -6.16 20.48
C LEU A 443 -9.51 -6.63 21.67
N ASP A 444 -8.25 -6.23 21.72
CA ASP A 444 -7.34 -6.57 22.82
C ASP A 444 -6.91 -5.28 23.53
N LEU A 445 -7.41 -5.10 24.75
CA LEU A 445 -7.24 -3.88 25.54
C LEU A 445 -5.96 -3.87 26.39
N VAL A 446 -5.23 -4.98 26.43
CA VAL A 446 -4.01 -5.10 27.25
C VAL A 446 -2.78 -5.10 26.37
N ALA A 447 -2.81 -5.84 25.25
CA ALA A 447 -1.64 -5.94 24.37
C ALA A 447 -1.21 -4.60 23.77
N ALA A 448 -2.13 -3.63 23.62
CA ALA A 448 -1.84 -2.29 23.12
C ALA A 448 -1.20 -1.36 24.17
N GLY A 449 -1.30 -1.70 25.47
CA GLY A 449 -0.97 -0.81 26.57
C GLY A 449 -2.13 0.09 26.99
N ALA A 450 -1.93 0.85 28.07
CA ALA A 450 -2.99 1.65 28.70
C ALA A 450 -3.55 2.74 27.78
N GLY A 451 -4.89 2.84 27.69
CA GLY A 451 -5.60 3.83 26.87
C GLY A 451 -5.55 3.54 25.37
N ARG A 452 -5.25 2.30 25.00
CA ARG A 452 -5.12 1.85 23.61
C ARG A 452 -5.82 0.51 23.43
N VAL A 453 -6.29 0.27 22.21
CA VAL A 453 -6.99 -0.95 21.84
C VAL A 453 -6.38 -1.49 20.55
N LEU A 454 -5.96 -2.75 20.61
CA LEU A 454 -5.39 -3.46 19.47
C LEU A 454 -6.53 -4.17 18.75
N LEU A 455 -6.83 -3.71 17.54
CA LEU A 455 -7.81 -4.31 16.66
C LEU A 455 -7.13 -5.40 15.84
N LYS A 456 -7.64 -6.62 15.89
CA LYS A 456 -7.16 -7.74 15.08
C LYS A 456 -8.25 -8.17 14.10
N GLY A 457 -7.87 -8.30 12.83
CA GLY A 457 -8.78 -8.72 11.78
C GLY A 457 -8.06 -9.48 10.67
N GLU A 458 -8.83 -10.33 9.99
CA GLU A 458 -8.41 -10.99 8.75
C GLU A 458 -8.68 -10.08 7.55
N GLY A 459 -8.10 -10.40 6.40
CA GLY A 459 -8.43 -9.78 5.13
C GLY A 459 -8.38 -10.79 3.99
N VAL A 460 -9.10 -10.51 2.91
CA VAL A 460 -9.07 -11.32 1.68
C VAL A 460 -9.01 -10.42 0.45
N VAL A 461 -8.09 -10.73 -0.47
CA VAL A 461 -8.02 -10.03 -1.76
C VAL A 461 -9.12 -10.53 -2.68
N VAL A 462 -9.93 -9.61 -3.17
CA VAL A 462 -11.03 -9.89 -4.11
C VAL A 462 -10.64 -9.57 -5.54
N LEU A 463 -9.88 -8.49 -5.75
CA LEU A 463 -9.52 -8.01 -7.07
C LEU A 463 -8.10 -7.43 -7.07
N ARG A 464 -7.35 -7.71 -8.14
CA ARG A 464 -6.08 -7.03 -8.46
C ARG A 464 -6.19 -6.41 -9.84
N GLY A 465 -5.83 -5.15 -9.94
CA GLY A 465 -5.90 -4.40 -11.19
C GLY A 465 -4.85 -3.30 -11.24
N LYS A 466 -4.96 -2.47 -12.27
CA LYS A 466 -4.09 -1.32 -12.50
C LYS A 466 -4.96 -0.17 -12.98
N LEU A 467 -4.75 1.02 -12.43
CA LEU A 467 -5.45 2.20 -12.92
C LEU A 467 -4.94 2.57 -14.31
N ALA A 468 -5.76 3.29 -15.09
CA ALA A 468 -5.38 3.76 -16.42
C ALA A 468 -4.70 5.14 -16.41
N SER A 469 -4.58 5.75 -15.23
CA SER A 469 -3.92 7.05 -15.04
C SER A 469 -3.19 7.09 -13.69
N SER A 470 -2.39 8.13 -13.49
CA SER A 470 -1.62 8.43 -12.28
C SER A 470 -1.71 9.94 -12.02
N PRO A 471 -1.50 10.43 -10.78
CA PRO A 471 -1.42 11.86 -10.47
C PRO A 471 -0.52 12.68 -11.39
#